data_AF-A0A2D5VEH0-F1
#
_entry.id   AF-A0A2D5VEH0-F1
#
_cell.length_a   1.000
_cell.length_b   1.000
_cell.length_c   1.000
_cell.angle_alpha   90.00
_cell.angle_beta   90.00
_cell.angle_gamma   90.00
#
_symmetry.space_group_name_H-M   'P 1'
#
loop_
_entity.id
_entity.type
_entity.pdbx_description
1 polymer ?
#
loop_
_entity_poly.entity_id
_entity_poly.type
_entity_poly.pdbx_seq_one_letter_code
_entity_poly.pdbx_strand_id
1 'polypeptide(L)'
;MGLQIESFWASHQPSEFQMKLFDTEAGAKFKPLMDYRCNDDKEKDIKFRPTERMKSWDRIADHFINCILDRIDCKAPLRHGLIAQKMMGGLLRSAEIGCPVTFE
;
A
#
# COMPACT_ATOMS: atom_id res chain seq x y z
N MET A 1 9.44 0.83 -11.97
CA MET A 1 8.27 0.38 -11.19
C MET A 1 7.12 1.33 -11.46
N GLY A 2 5.92 0.79 -11.74
CA GLY A 2 4.70 1.59 -11.89
C GLY A 2 3.83 1.46 -10.64
N LEU A 3 3.13 2.54 -10.27
CA LEU A 3 2.15 2.54 -9.18
C LEU A 3 0.85 3.13 -9.72
N GLN A 4 -0.24 2.39 -9.56
CA GLN A 4 -1.58 2.84 -9.87
C GLN A 4 -2.39 2.92 -8.57
N ILE A 5 -2.98 4.07 -8.32
CA ILE A 5 -3.84 4.31 -7.16
C ILE A 5 -5.19 4.76 -7.68
N GLU A 6 -6.25 4.08 -7.23
CA GLU A 6 -7.62 4.40 -7.59
C GLU A 6 -8.45 4.54 -6.32
N SER A 7 -9.28 5.59 -6.26
CA SER A 7 -10.19 5.85 -5.15
C SER A 7 -11.48 6.42 -5.69
N PHE A 8 -12.60 5.85 -5.28
CA PHE A 8 -13.94 6.26 -5.71
C PHE A 8 -14.87 6.29 -4.52
N TRP A 9 -15.63 7.38 -4.42
CA TRP A 9 -16.66 7.55 -3.38
C TRP A 9 -18.08 7.45 -3.96
N ALA A 10 -18.22 7.53 -5.29
CA ALA A 10 -19.49 7.57 -6.00
C ALA A 10 -19.72 6.34 -6.90
N SER A 11 -19.16 5.17 -6.54
CA SER A 11 -19.22 3.96 -7.38
C SER A 11 -20.39 3.02 -7.07
N HIS A 12 -21.21 3.29 -6.04
CA HIS A 12 -22.35 2.45 -5.60
C HIS A 12 -22.02 0.97 -5.33
N GLN A 13 -20.74 0.63 -5.24
CA GLN A 13 -20.24 -0.70 -4.90
C GLN A 13 -19.86 -0.77 -3.41
N PRO A 14 -19.74 -1.98 -2.83
CA PRO A 14 -19.22 -2.15 -1.48
C PRO A 14 -17.85 -1.48 -1.31
N SER A 15 -17.59 -0.95 -0.11
CA SER A 15 -16.27 -0.39 0.19
C SER A 15 -15.23 -1.50 0.22
N GLU A 16 -14.27 -1.43 -0.70
CA GLU A 16 -13.19 -2.39 -0.82
C GLU A 16 -11.83 -1.69 -0.77
N PHE A 17 -10.88 -2.37 -0.12
CA PHE A 17 -9.46 -2.02 -0.19
C PHE A 17 -8.73 -3.20 -0.80
N GLN A 18 -8.15 -2.99 -1.97
CA GLN A 18 -7.36 -3.98 -2.67
C GLN A 18 -5.98 -3.42 -2.98
N MET A 19 -4.97 -4.26 -2.76
CA MET A 19 -3.61 -3.99 -3.18
C MET A 19 -3.15 -5.18 -4.02
N LYS A 20 -2.51 -4.90 -5.15
CA LYS A 20 -1.90 -5.90 -6.03
C LYS A 20 -0.45 -5.52 -6.27
N LEU A 21 0.42 -6.51 -6.22
CA LEU A 21 1.84 -6.41 -6.56
C LEU A 21 2.10 -7.29 -7.77
N PHE A 22 2.83 -6.76 -8.74
CA PHE A 22 3.21 -7.48 -9.95
C PHE A 22 4.70 -7.28 -10.15
N ASP A 23 5.40 -8.39 -10.29
CA ASP A 23 6.82 -8.46 -10.58
C ASP A 23 7.06 -9.42 -11.77
N THR A 24 8.29 -9.52 -12.23
CA THR A 24 8.65 -10.39 -13.37
C THR A 24 8.49 -11.87 -13.07
N GLU A 25 8.69 -12.28 -11.81
CA GLU A 25 8.67 -13.69 -11.39
C GLU A 25 7.45 -14.08 -10.55
N ALA A 26 6.81 -13.10 -9.91
CA ALA A 26 5.71 -13.34 -8.99
C ALA A 26 4.77 -12.14 -8.89
N GLY A 27 3.60 -12.37 -8.31
CA GLY A 27 2.65 -11.32 -7.97
C GLY A 27 1.93 -11.65 -6.68
N ALA A 28 1.21 -10.68 -6.13
CA ALA A 28 0.37 -10.93 -4.96
C ALA A 28 -0.87 -10.05 -5.00
N LYS A 29 -1.94 -10.51 -4.34
CA LYS A 29 -3.09 -9.66 -4.01
C LYS A 29 -3.41 -9.76 -2.53
N PHE A 30 -3.94 -8.67 -1.98
CA PHE A 30 -4.23 -8.58 -0.55
C PHE A 30 -5.56 -9.23 -0.14
N LYS A 31 -6.60 -9.09 -0.97
CA LYS A 31 -7.93 -9.67 -0.69
C LYS A 31 -8.47 -10.54 -1.83
N PRO A 32 -8.75 -11.84 -1.60
CA PRO A 32 -8.18 -12.65 -0.51
C PRO A 32 -6.65 -12.69 -0.62
N LEU A 33 -5.94 -12.84 0.51
CA LEU A 33 -4.48 -12.85 0.53
C LEU A 33 -3.95 -14.03 -0.29
N MET A 34 -3.24 -13.73 -1.37
CA MET A 34 -2.80 -14.71 -2.35
C MET A 34 -1.47 -14.29 -2.97
N ASP A 35 -0.59 -15.27 -3.17
CA ASP A 35 0.65 -15.17 -3.96
C ASP A 35 0.47 -15.93 -5.28
N TYR A 36 0.97 -15.33 -6.36
CA TYR A 36 0.96 -15.80 -7.73
C TYR A 36 2.41 -16.11 -8.13
N ARG A 37 2.71 -17.34 -8.52
CA ARG A 37 4.04 -17.73 -9.00
C ARG A 37 3.96 -18.45 -10.33
N CYS A 38 4.98 -18.25 -11.16
CA CYS A 38 5.21 -19.06 -12.35
C CYS A 38 6.64 -19.62 -12.29
N ASN A 39 6.76 -20.90 -11.95
CA ASN A 39 8.04 -21.60 -11.93
C ASN A 39 7.98 -22.74 -12.96
N ASP A 40 8.97 -22.83 -13.86
CA ASP A 40 9.05 -23.88 -14.90
C ASP A 40 7.76 -24.03 -15.73
N ASP A 41 7.20 -22.91 -16.21
CA ASP A 41 5.93 -22.83 -16.97
C ASP A 41 4.69 -23.38 -16.22
N LYS A 42 4.76 -23.50 -14.89
CA LYS A 42 3.64 -23.91 -14.04
C LYS A 42 3.17 -22.77 -13.18
N GLU A 43 1.96 -22.32 -13.45
CA GLU A 43 1.24 -21.37 -12.61
C GLU A 43 0.85 -22.00 -11.28
N LYS A 44 1.13 -21.29 -10.18
CA LYS A 44 0.77 -21.73 -8.83
C LYS A 44 0.20 -20.56 -8.02
N ASP A 45 -1.06 -20.75 -7.60
CA ASP A 45 -1.76 -19.83 -6.70
C ASP A 45 -1.76 -20.36 -5.27
N ILE A 46 -1.19 -19.59 -4.35
CA ILE A 46 -1.14 -19.95 -2.93
C ILE A 46 -2.05 -19.01 -2.15
N LYS A 47 -3.15 -19.55 -1.62
CA LYS A 47 -4.05 -18.81 -0.72
C LYS A 47 -3.52 -18.86 0.71
N PHE A 48 -3.37 -17.70 1.32
CA PHE A 48 -2.98 -17.60 2.73
C PHE A 48 -4.19 -17.34 3.61
N ARG A 49 -4.19 -17.98 4.78
CA ARG A 49 -5.11 -17.69 5.87
C ARG A 49 -4.27 -17.25 7.07
N PRO A 50 -3.89 -15.96 7.14
CA PRO A 50 -3.12 -15.49 8.27
C PRO A 50 -3.95 -15.68 9.54
N THR A 51 -3.30 -16.11 10.62
CA THR A 51 -3.91 -16.10 11.95
C THR A 51 -4.32 -14.69 12.31
N GLU A 52 -5.45 -14.59 13.00
CA GLU A 52 -5.93 -13.31 13.50
C GLU A 52 -4.85 -12.72 14.42
N ARG A 53 -4.48 -11.48 14.14
CA ARG A 53 -3.46 -10.73 14.89
C ARG A 53 -4.07 -9.39 15.29
N MET A 54 -3.41 -8.71 16.21
CA MET A 54 -3.73 -7.35 16.68
C MET A 54 -4.22 -6.44 15.54
N LYS A 55 -5.28 -5.67 15.77
CA LYS A 55 -5.89 -4.82 14.74
C LYS A 55 -4.87 -3.78 14.25
N SER A 56 -5.08 -3.27 13.04
CA SER A 56 -4.14 -2.32 12.41
C SER A 56 -3.87 -1.10 13.29
N TRP A 57 -4.89 -0.54 13.92
CA TRP A 57 -4.73 0.61 14.81
C TRP A 57 -3.98 0.19 16.09
N ASP A 58 -4.39 -0.87 16.78
CA ASP A 58 -3.67 -1.35 17.97
C ASP A 58 -2.15 -1.51 17.70
N ARG A 59 -1.76 -2.05 16.54
CA ARG A 59 -0.34 -2.15 16.13
C ARG A 59 0.36 -0.81 15.93
N ILE A 60 -0.31 0.18 15.34
CA ILE A 60 0.28 1.49 15.12
C ILE A 60 0.44 2.21 16.47
N ALA A 61 -0.55 2.11 17.37
CA ALA A 61 -0.48 2.69 18.70
C ALA A 61 0.64 2.07 19.53
N ASP A 62 0.73 0.74 19.55
CA ASP A 62 1.81 0.00 20.22
C ASP A 62 3.19 0.41 19.68
N HIS A 63 3.37 0.43 18.36
CA HIS A 63 4.62 0.88 17.74
C HIS A 63 4.99 2.31 18.13
N PHE A 64 4.02 3.23 18.17
CA PHE A 64 4.25 4.62 18.58
C PHE A 64 4.70 4.73 20.03
N ILE A 65 4.03 4.01 20.95
CA ILE A 65 4.38 3.99 22.37
C ILE A 65 5.79 3.42 22.56
N ASN A 66 6.12 2.31 21.91
CA ASN A 66 7.43 1.67 22.00
C ASN A 66 8.54 2.59 21.46
N CYS A 67 8.30 3.36 20.39
CA CYS A 67 9.27 4.35 19.91
C CYS A 67 9.62 5.40 20.97
N ILE A 68 8.62 5.83 21.76
CA ILE A 68 8.83 6.82 22.84
C ILE A 68 9.58 6.19 24.01
N LEU A 69 9.11 5.03 24.48
CA LEU A 69 9.66 4.37 25.67
C LEU A 69 11.08 3.87 25.43
N ASP A 70 11.30 3.21 24.29
CA ASP A 70 12.57 2.56 23.97
C ASP A 70 13.55 3.49 23.23
N ARG A 71 13.12 4.72 22.91
CA ARG A 71 13.89 5.71 22.14
C ARG A 71 14.40 5.17 20.80
N ILE A 72 13.55 4.43 20.10
CA ILE A 72 13.85 3.89 18.77
C ILE A 72 13.16 4.72 17.67
N ASP A 73 13.70 4.65 16.46
CA ASP A 73 13.14 5.36 15.32
C ASP A 73 11.79 4.80 14.87
N CYS A 74 10.87 5.70 14.54
CA CYS A 74 9.60 5.33 13.91
C CYS A 74 9.84 4.67 12.54
N LYS A 75 9.17 3.54 12.28
CA LYS A 75 9.18 2.87 10.97
C LYS A 75 8.56 3.73 9.86
N ALA A 76 7.59 4.58 10.23
CA ALA A 76 6.98 5.59 9.37
C ALA A 76 7.13 6.99 10.01
N PRO A 77 8.32 7.60 9.92
CA PRO A 77 8.59 8.92 10.47
C PRO A 77 7.90 10.02 9.64
N LEU A 78 7.79 11.22 10.21
CA LEU A 78 7.06 12.36 9.62
C LEU A 78 7.49 12.67 8.18
N ARG A 79 8.78 12.53 7.85
CA ARG A 79 9.30 12.72 6.48
C ARG A 79 8.59 11.86 5.43
N HIS A 80 8.13 10.65 5.78
CA HIS A 80 7.36 9.81 4.85
C HIS A 80 5.98 10.42 4.60
N GLY A 81 5.36 11.02 5.62
CA GLY A 81 4.11 11.75 5.48
C GLY A 81 4.24 12.97 4.56
N LEU A 82 5.35 13.72 4.65
CA LEU A 82 5.62 14.84 3.73
C LEU A 82 5.72 14.37 2.28
N ILE A 83 6.36 13.22 2.02
CA ILE A 83 6.44 12.64 0.67
C ILE A 83 5.03 12.33 0.14
N ALA A 84 4.18 11.70 0.95
CA ALA A 84 2.79 11.41 0.57
C ALA A 84 1.98 12.70 0.28
N GLN A 85 2.17 13.75 1.10
CA GLN A 85 1.52 15.04 0.87
C GLN A 85 1.98 15.71 -0.44
N LYS A 86 3.29 15.67 -0.74
CA LYS A 86 3.82 16.15 -2.02
C LYS A 86 3.22 15.37 -3.19
N MET A 87 3.16 14.04 -3.09
CA MET A 87 2.52 13.18 -4.09
C MET A 87 1.06 13.59 -4.35
N MET A 88 0.28 13.85 -3.29
CA MET A 88 -1.10 14.34 -3.43
C MET A 88 -1.18 15.72 -4.10
N GLY A 89 -0.28 16.64 -3.74
CA GLY A 89 -0.19 17.95 -4.42
C GLY A 89 0.12 17.82 -5.91
N GLY A 90 1.04 16.92 -6.27
CA GLY A 90 1.35 16.65 -7.68
C GLY A 90 0.19 16.01 -8.44
N LEU A 91 -0.56 15.10 -7.80
CA LEU A 91 -1.78 14.53 -8.41
C LEU A 91 -2.79 15.63 -8.76
N LEU A 92 -3.04 16.56 -7.83
CA LEU A 92 -3.94 17.69 -8.06
C LEU A 92 -3.44 18.60 -9.19
N ARG A 93 -2.14 18.91 -9.21
CA ARG A 93 -1.56 19.74 -10.28
C ARG A 93 -1.63 19.05 -11.65
N SER A 94 -1.34 17.75 -11.71
CA SER A 94 -1.45 16.94 -12.92
C SER A 94 -2.88 16.96 -13.47
N ALA A 95 -3.89 16.84 -12.60
CA ALA A 95 -5.30 16.91 -12.97
C ALA A 95 -5.70 18.29 -13.53
N GLU A 96 -5.12 19.38 -13.01
CA GLU A 96 -5.39 20.74 -13.50
C GLU A 96 -4.83 20.98 -14.91
N ILE A 97 -3.59 20.53 -15.17
CA ILE A 97 -2.90 20.80 -16.44
C ILE A 97 -3.07 19.69 -17.49
N GLY A 98 -3.59 18.53 -17.09
CA GLY A 98 -3.79 17.37 -17.96
C GLY A 98 -2.49 16.69 -18.42
N CYS A 99 -1.38 16.88 -17.71
CA CYS A 99 -0.05 16.36 -18.06
C CYS A 99 0.71 15.86 -16.82
N PRO A 100 1.66 14.91 -16.99
CA PRO A 100 2.48 14.43 -15.89
C PRO A 100 3.27 15.55 -15.21
N VAL A 101 3.41 15.45 -13.89
CA VAL A 101 4.28 16.34 -13.09
C VAL A 101 5.45 15.56 -12.53
N THR A 102 6.62 16.19 -12.48
CA THR A 102 7.82 15.67 -11.83
C THR A 102 8.08 16.45 -10.56
N PHE A 103 8.46 15.75 -9.50
CA PHE A 103 8.97 16.39 -8.29
C PHE A 103 10.48 16.60 -8.46
N GLU A 104 10.96 17.78 -8.06
CA GLU A 104 12.39 18.02 -7.80
C GLU A 104 12.83 17.43 -6.45
#